data_AF-A0A849NLS1-F1
#
_entry.id   AF-A0A849NLS1-F1
#
_cell.length_a   1.000
_cell.length_b   1.000
_cell.length_c   1.000
_cell.angle_alpha   90.00
_cell.angle_beta   90.00
_cell.angle_gamma   90.00
#
_symmetry.space_group_name_H-M   'P 1'
#
loop_
_entity.id
_entity.type
_entity.pdbx_description
1 polymer ?
#
loop_
_entity_poly.entity_id
_entity_poly.type
_entity_poly.pdbx_seq_one_letter_code
_entity_poly.pdbx_strand_id
1 'polypeptide(L)'
;MANKILLSLVLILMSFLFFIKLTGEGNIKTIEIFAVGFIAFGFLSVFNNLGKGNRGLLFISSSLFVIGFIIMIVYSSEIHSYENFTFASLLVSVGSSFLILYIDNPRVKAFIYSASLLLVLGFLAAANSSLLGIVPLANRYCNSLLNVYPVFIIISLVMIIFNNRTRADK
;
A
#
# COMPACT_ATOMS: atom_id res chain seq x y z
N MET A 1 5.55 3.95 -20.79
CA MET A 1 4.21 4.17 -21.39
C MET A 1 3.12 3.35 -20.69
N ALA A 2 3.32 2.04 -20.52
CA ALA A 2 2.36 1.14 -19.86
C ALA A 2 1.84 1.61 -18.48
N ASN A 3 2.69 2.12 -17.58
CA ASN A 3 2.24 2.55 -16.26
C ASN A 3 1.30 3.78 -16.29
N LYS A 4 1.41 4.65 -17.31
CA LYS A 4 0.49 5.81 -17.46
C LYS A 4 -0.90 5.35 -17.89
N ILE A 5 -0.97 4.37 -18.80
CA ILE A 5 -2.22 3.76 -19.27
C ILE A 5 -2.90 3.03 -18.10
N LEU A 6 -2.13 2.25 -17.35
CA LEU A 6 -2.61 1.51 -16.19
C LEU A 6 -3.14 2.45 -15.10
N LEU A 7 -2.42 3.52 -14.78
CA LEU A 7 -2.91 4.56 -13.86
C LEU A 7 -4.22 5.19 -14.36
N SER A 8 -4.30 5.50 -15.66
CA SER A 8 -5.50 6.10 -16.26
C SER A 8 -6.70 5.17 -16.16
N LEU A 9 -6.51 3.87 -16.44
CA LEU A 9 -7.56 2.85 -16.28
C LEU A 9 -8.06 2.73 -14.84
N VAL A 10 -7.14 2.76 -13.87
CA VAL A 10 -7.50 2.72 -12.44
C VAL A 10 -8.27 3.98 -12.04
N LEU A 11 -7.86 5.16 -12.51
CA LEU A 11 -8.58 6.42 -12.24
C LEU A 11 -9.99 6.42 -12.86
N ILE A 12 -10.15 5.88 -14.07
CA ILE A 12 -11.47 5.71 -14.70
C ILE A 12 -12.34 4.77 -13.85
N LEU A 13 -11.80 3.62 -13.43
CA LEU A 13 -12.51 2.68 -12.56
C LEU A 13 -12.92 3.33 -11.24
N MET A 14 -12.01 4.05 -10.58
CA MET A 14 -12.32 4.78 -9.34
C MET A 14 -13.39 5.84 -9.56
N SER A 15 -13.32 6.59 -10.66
CA SER A 15 -14.33 7.61 -11.01
C SER A 15 -15.71 6.98 -11.20
N PHE A 16 -15.78 5.81 -11.86
CA PHE A 16 -17.01 5.05 -12.03
C PHE A 16 -17.59 4.57 -10.68
N LEU A 17 -16.76 4.04 -9.79
CA LEU A 17 -17.18 3.63 -8.44
C LEU A 17 -17.66 4.83 -7.60
N PHE A 18 -17.00 5.99 -7.73
CA PHE A 18 -17.45 7.23 -7.10
C PHE A 18 -18.81 7.68 -7.64
N PHE A 19 -19.04 7.55 -8.94
CA PHE A 19 -20.32 7.87 -9.55
C PHE A 19 -21.44 6.97 -9.01
N ILE A 20 -21.23 5.65 -8.94
CA ILE A 20 -22.20 4.72 -8.33
C ILE A 20 -22.51 5.12 -6.89
N LYS A 21 -21.48 5.44 -6.09
CA LYS A 21 -21.67 5.91 -4.72
C LYS A 21 -22.55 7.18 -4.66
N LEU A 22 -22.35 8.13 -5.57
CA LEU A 22 -23.14 9.37 -5.62
C LEU A 22 -24.61 9.13 -6.02
N THR A 23 -24.89 8.11 -6.83
CA THR A 23 -26.27 7.74 -7.18
C THR A 23 -27.07 7.15 -6.02
N GLY A 24 -26.42 6.84 -4.89
CA GLY A 24 -27.07 6.27 -3.70
C GLY A 24 -27.38 4.77 -3.82
N GLU A 25 -27.10 4.15 -4.98
CA GLU A 25 -27.38 2.73 -5.24
C GLU A 25 -26.36 1.75 -4.63
N GLY A 26 -25.55 2.18 -3.64
CA GLY A 26 -24.61 1.28 -2.97
C GLY A 26 -24.10 1.82 -1.64
N ASN A 27 -24.04 0.95 -0.62
CA ASN A 27 -23.41 1.24 0.66
C ASN A 27 -21.88 1.11 0.59
N ILE A 28 -21.27 1.76 -0.42
CA ILE A 28 -19.84 1.72 -0.66
C ILE A 28 -19.18 2.88 0.09
N LYS A 29 -18.29 2.57 1.03
CA LYS A 29 -17.53 3.59 1.75
C LYS A 29 -16.44 4.16 0.85
N THR A 30 -16.13 5.46 1.00
CA THR A 30 -15.05 6.10 0.22
C THR A 30 -13.72 5.34 0.32
N ILE A 31 -13.42 4.81 1.50
CA ILE A 31 -12.19 4.08 1.79
C ILE A 31 -12.09 2.76 1.00
N GLU A 32 -13.23 2.11 0.72
CA GLU A 32 -13.29 0.87 -0.06
C GLU A 32 -12.97 1.14 -1.54
N ILE A 33 -13.40 2.29 -2.07
CA ILE A 33 -13.05 2.71 -3.44
C ILE A 33 -11.55 2.91 -3.58
N PHE A 34 -10.90 3.55 -2.60
CA PHE A 34 -9.44 3.69 -2.56
C PHE A 34 -8.75 2.33 -2.41
N ALA A 35 -9.26 1.44 -1.57
CA ALA A 35 -8.73 0.09 -1.41
C ALA A 35 -8.75 -0.68 -2.74
N VAL A 36 -9.88 -0.67 -3.45
CA VAL A 36 -10.01 -1.28 -4.78
C VAL A 36 -9.02 -0.66 -5.78
N GLY A 37 -8.87 0.67 -5.77
CA GLY A 37 -7.89 1.36 -6.60
C GLY A 37 -6.45 0.92 -6.34
N PHE A 38 -6.07 0.80 -5.07
CA PHE A 38 -4.74 0.33 -4.66
C PHE A 38 -4.49 -1.13 -5.01
N ILE A 39 -5.48 -2.01 -4.81
CA ILE A 39 -5.40 -3.43 -5.20
C ILE A 39 -5.22 -3.51 -6.71
N ALA A 40 -6.08 -2.86 -7.50
CA ALA A 40 -6.05 -2.91 -8.95
C ALA A 40 -4.73 -2.36 -9.52
N PHE A 41 -4.32 -1.17 -9.08
CA PHE A 41 -3.06 -0.55 -9.52
C PHE A 41 -1.85 -1.39 -9.08
N GLY A 42 -1.80 -1.76 -7.81
CA GLY A 42 -0.70 -2.51 -7.23
C GLY A 42 -0.51 -3.86 -7.91
N PHE A 43 -1.59 -4.62 -8.07
CA PHE A 43 -1.57 -5.93 -8.74
C PHE A 43 -1.07 -5.81 -10.18
N LEU A 44 -1.74 -5.00 -11.01
CA LEU A 44 -1.38 -4.86 -12.42
C LEU A 44 0.05 -4.31 -12.59
N SER A 45 0.48 -3.39 -11.72
CA SER A 45 1.81 -2.82 -11.77
C SER A 45 2.89 -3.80 -11.32
N VAL A 46 2.63 -4.68 -10.34
CA VAL A 46 3.53 -5.79 -9.98
C VAL A 46 3.74 -6.70 -11.19
N PHE A 47 2.66 -7.19 -11.82
CA PHE A 47 2.75 -8.03 -13.02
C PHE A 47 3.52 -7.34 -14.16
N ASN A 48 3.30 -6.05 -14.35
CA ASN A 48 3.95 -5.33 -15.43
C ASN A 48 5.44 -5.01 -15.16
N ASN A 49 5.94 -5.05 -13.92
CA ASN A 49 7.31 -4.68 -13.60
C ASN A 49 8.20 -5.84 -13.17
N LEU A 50 7.62 -7.02 -12.93
CA LEU A 50 8.36 -8.24 -12.61
C LEU A 50 9.29 -8.63 -13.76
N GLY A 51 10.55 -8.93 -13.45
CA GLY A 51 11.60 -9.27 -14.40
C GLY A 51 12.17 -8.09 -15.20
N LYS A 52 11.65 -6.86 -15.04
CA LYS A 52 12.07 -5.68 -15.83
C LYS A 52 13.13 -4.81 -15.17
N GLY A 53 13.64 -5.21 -14.00
CA GLY A 53 14.69 -4.49 -13.27
C GLY A 53 14.24 -3.20 -12.57
N ASN A 54 12.96 -2.83 -12.66
CA ASN A 54 12.41 -1.63 -12.01
C ASN A 54 12.01 -1.91 -10.54
N ARG A 55 13.02 -2.21 -9.71
CA ARG A 55 12.83 -2.68 -8.33
C ARG A 55 12.09 -1.69 -7.44
N GLY A 56 12.37 -0.39 -7.57
CA GLY A 56 11.71 0.64 -6.77
C GLY A 56 10.21 0.67 -7.04
N LEU A 57 9.81 0.61 -8.31
CA LEU A 57 8.39 0.60 -8.66
C LEU A 57 7.72 -0.73 -8.31
N LEU A 58 8.44 -1.86 -8.40
CA LEU A 58 7.94 -3.16 -7.96
C LEU A 58 7.60 -3.14 -6.46
N PHE A 59 8.51 -2.61 -5.64
CA PHE A 59 8.32 -2.46 -4.20
C PHE A 59 7.14 -1.56 -3.82
N ILE A 60 7.00 -0.40 -4.49
CA ILE A 60 5.87 0.51 -4.27
C ILE A 60 4.56 -0.15 -4.67
N SER A 61 4.54 -0.84 -5.81
CA SER A 61 3.35 -1.50 -6.33
C SER A 61 2.89 -2.66 -5.45
N SER A 62 3.84 -3.46 -4.95
CA SER A 62 3.54 -4.53 -3.99
C SER A 62 3.03 -3.98 -2.66
N SER A 63 3.62 -2.87 -2.18
CA SER A 63 3.16 -2.21 -0.95
C SER A 63 1.73 -1.71 -1.11
N LEU A 64 1.42 -1.02 -2.21
CA LEU A 64 0.06 -0.55 -2.51
C LEU A 64 -0.94 -1.70 -2.59
N PHE A 65 -0.58 -2.80 -3.25
CA PHE A 65 -1.44 -3.98 -3.32
C PHE A 65 -1.79 -4.52 -1.93
N VAL A 66 -0.78 -4.71 -1.07
CA VAL A 66 -0.99 -5.26 0.27
C VAL A 66 -1.75 -4.28 1.17
N ILE A 67 -1.43 -2.98 1.12
CA ILE A 67 -2.17 -1.94 1.85
C ILE A 67 -3.64 -1.94 1.44
N GLY A 68 -3.93 -1.97 0.13
CA GLY A 68 -5.30 -2.02 -0.37
C GLY A 68 -6.06 -3.25 0.13
N PHE A 69 -5.41 -4.41 0.13
CA PHE A 69 -5.99 -5.65 0.65
C PHE A 69 -6.27 -5.58 2.16
N ILE A 70 -5.35 -5.02 2.95
CA ILE A 70 -5.54 -4.84 4.39
C ILE A 70 -6.69 -3.88 4.68
N ILE A 71 -6.76 -2.74 3.97
CA ILE A 71 -7.87 -1.79 4.13
C ILE A 71 -9.20 -2.49 3.85
N MET A 72 -9.27 -3.28 2.78
CA MET A 72 -10.49 -4.01 2.41
C MET A 72 -10.89 -5.01 3.50
N ILE A 73 -9.94 -5.78 4.05
CA ILE A 73 -10.22 -6.69 5.17
C ILE A 73 -10.72 -5.92 6.39
N VAL A 74 -9.96 -4.93 6.86
CA VAL A 74 -10.28 -4.20 8.11
C VAL A 74 -11.66 -3.56 8.06
N TYR A 75 -12.01 -2.93 6.94
CA TYR A 75 -13.30 -2.25 6.78
C TYR A 75 -14.46 -3.19 6.44
N SER A 76 -14.21 -4.34 5.81
CA SER A 76 -15.23 -5.34 5.49
C SER A 76 -15.53 -6.32 6.62
N SER A 77 -14.59 -6.56 7.55
CA SER A 77 -14.71 -7.60 8.58
C SER A 77 -15.21 -7.10 9.94
N GLU A 78 -15.75 -5.87 9.99
CA GLU A 78 -16.20 -5.23 11.25
C GLU A 78 -15.17 -5.35 12.38
N ILE A 79 -13.86 -5.31 12.09
CA ILE A 79 -12.84 -5.33 13.14
C ILE A 79 -12.90 -3.99 13.89
N HIS A 80 -13.57 -3.98 15.03
CA HIS A 80 -13.88 -2.79 15.84
C HIS A 80 -12.65 -2.10 16.48
N SER A 81 -11.43 -2.62 16.27
CA SER A 81 -10.21 -2.09 16.88
C SER A 81 -9.06 -2.00 15.87
N TYR A 82 -9.26 -1.20 14.82
CA TYR A 82 -8.26 -0.90 13.79
C TYR A 82 -6.96 -0.32 14.37
N GLU A 83 -7.04 0.41 15.49
CA GLU A 83 -5.89 1.07 16.11
C GLU A 83 -4.80 0.09 16.57
N ASN A 84 -5.15 -1.16 16.88
CA ASN A 84 -4.21 -2.14 17.39
C ASN A 84 -3.47 -2.91 16.28
N PHE A 85 -3.89 -2.76 15.03
CA PHE A 85 -3.36 -3.53 13.89
C PHE A 85 -2.51 -2.69 12.92
N THR A 86 -2.47 -1.36 13.07
CA THR A 86 -1.75 -0.46 12.15
C THR A 86 -0.27 -0.80 12.03
N PHE A 87 0.44 -1.00 13.14
CA PHE A 87 1.86 -1.32 13.12
C PHE A 87 2.13 -2.71 12.51
N ALA A 88 1.34 -3.72 12.89
CA ALA A 88 1.44 -5.05 12.32
C ALA A 88 1.19 -5.03 10.80
N SER A 89 0.19 -4.27 10.34
CA SER A 89 -0.13 -4.12 8.93
C SER A 89 1.01 -3.48 8.12
N LEU A 90 1.70 -2.50 8.69
CA LEU A 90 2.86 -1.87 8.06
C LEU A 90 4.02 -2.87 7.92
N LEU A 91 4.32 -3.61 8.99
CA LEU A 91 5.36 -4.64 8.96
C LEU A 91 5.07 -5.71 7.91
N VAL A 92 3.82 -6.19 7.85
CA VAL A 92 3.40 -7.18 6.85
C VAL A 92 3.50 -6.59 5.44
N SER A 93 3.02 -5.38 5.20
CA SER A 93 3.09 -4.73 3.88
C SER A 93 4.53 -4.56 3.37
N VAL A 94 5.42 -4.07 4.23
CA VAL A 94 6.83 -3.88 3.88
C VAL A 94 7.52 -5.24 3.70
N GLY A 95 7.25 -6.21 4.59
CA GLY A 95 7.78 -7.57 4.50
C GLY A 95 7.38 -8.29 3.21
N SER A 96 6.09 -8.26 2.86
CA SER A 96 5.58 -8.80 1.60
C SER A 96 6.20 -8.14 0.37
N SER A 97 6.50 -6.85 0.44
CA SER A 97 7.16 -6.14 -0.65
C SER A 97 8.61 -6.57 -0.86
N PHE A 98 9.34 -6.83 0.24
CA PHE A 98 10.66 -7.45 0.15
C PHE A 98 10.60 -8.89 -0.38
N LEU A 99 9.54 -9.63 -0.04
CA LEU A 99 9.34 -10.99 -0.57
C LEU A 99 9.18 -10.95 -2.10
N ILE A 100 8.40 -10.01 -2.62
CA ILE A 100 8.24 -9.83 -4.08
C ILE A 100 9.55 -9.40 -4.73
N LEU A 101 10.36 -8.54 -4.09
CA LEU A 101 11.71 -8.22 -4.59
C LEU A 101 12.65 -9.43 -4.62
N TYR A 102 12.53 -10.35 -3.66
CA TYR A 102 13.27 -11.61 -3.67
C TYR A 102 12.84 -12.54 -4.81
N ILE A 103 11.52 -12.63 -5.08
CA ILE A 103 10.99 -13.38 -6.23
C ILE A 103 11.55 -12.81 -7.55
N ASP A 104 11.62 -11.48 -7.68
CA ASP A 104 12.18 -10.81 -8.85
C ASP A 104 13.69 -11.07 -9.00
N ASN A 105 14.43 -11.10 -7.89
CA ASN A 105 15.86 -11.38 -7.91
C ASN A 105 16.32 -12.24 -6.72
N PRO A 106 16.33 -13.58 -6.88
CA PRO A 106 16.69 -14.50 -5.79
C PRO A 106 18.18 -14.47 -5.42
N ARG A 107 19.03 -13.80 -6.21
CA ARG A 107 20.46 -13.65 -5.89
C ARG A 107 20.69 -12.75 -4.69
N VAL A 108 19.78 -11.81 -4.41
CA VAL A 108 19.89 -10.86 -3.30
C VAL A 108 19.21 -11.45 -2.06
N LYS A 109 19.96 -12.27 -1.30
CA LYS A 109 19.44 -12.93 -0.08
C LYS A 109 19.01 -11.95 1.02
N ALA A 110 19.50 -10.71 0.99
CA ALA A 110 19.06 -9.68 1.93
C ALA A 110 17.54 -9.48 1.91
N PHE A 111 16.91 -9.59 0.73
CA PHE A 111 15.45 -9.43 0.60
C PHE A 111 14.66 -10.50 1.34
N ILE A 112 15.08 -11.77 1.26
CA ILE A 112 14.37 -12.84 1.99
C ILE A 112 14.57 -12.73 3.50
N TYR A 113 15.76 -12.32 3.97
CA TYR A 113 15.98 -12.12 5.40
C TYR A 113 15.16 -10.96 5.94
N SER A 114 15.12 -9.82 5.23
CA SER A 114 14.28 -8.68 5.59
C SER A 114 12.79 -9.04 5.56
N ALA A 115 12.33 -9.74 4.52
CA ALA A 115 10.95 -10.19 4.40
C ALA A 115 10.55 -11.10 5.57
N SER A 116 11.32 -12.15 5.83
CA SER A 116 11.04 -13.10 6.90
C SER A 116 11.03 -12.43 8.27
N LEU A 117 12.02 -11.58 8.56
CA LEU A 117 12.10 -10.86 9.83
C LEU A 117 10.87 -9.96 10.02
N LEU A 118 10.49 -9.17 9.00
CA LEU A 118 9.36 -8.26 9.09
C LEU A 118 8.02 -8.99 9.19
N LEU A 119 7.85 -10.11 8.47
CA LEU A 119 6.64 -10.91 8.54
C LEU A 119 6.48 -11.58 9.91
N VAL A 120 7.57 -12.11 10.48
CA VAL A 120 7.56 -12.68 11.83
C VAL A 120 7.26 -11.61 12.87
N LEU A 121 7.90 -10.44 12.79
CA LEU A 121 7.60 -9.32 13.68
C LEU A 121 6.16 -8.82 13.52
N GLY A 122 5.64 -8.75 12.30
CA GLY A 122 4.26 -8.36 12.01
C GLY A 122 3.27 -9.35 12.64
N PHE A 123 3.51 -10.65 12.50
CA PHE A 123 2.70 -11.69 13.13
C PHE A 123 2.76 -11.61 14.66
N LEU A 124 3.96 -11.45 15.25
CA LEU A 124 4.12 -11.32 16.70
C LEU A 124 3.44 -10.06 17.24
N ALA A 125 3.52 -8.94 16.50
CA ALA A 125 2.84 -7.69 16.86
C ALA A 125 1.32 -7.83 16.80
N ALA A 126 0.79 -8.55 15.80
CA ALA A 126 -0.64 -8.84 15.71
C ALA A 126 -1.12 -9.76 16.84
N ALA A 127 -0.36 -10.82 17.16
CA ALA A 127 -0.72 -11.80 18.18
C ALA A 127 -0.61 -11.27 19.62
N ASN A 128 0.36 -10.39 19.90
CA ASN A 128 0.65 -9.90 21.25
C ASN A 128 0.37 -8.40 21.40
N SER A 129 -0.60 -7.87 20.65
CA SER A 129 -0.88 -6.43 20.56
C SER A 129 -1.17 -5.78 21.92
N SER A 130 -1.68 -6.53 22.89
CA SER A 130 -1.95 -6.09 24.27
C SER A 130 -0.83 -6.37 25.29
N LEU A 131 0.05 -7.34 25.01
CA LEU A 131 1.02 -7.89 25.98
C LEU A 131 2.36 -7.16 25.96
N LEU A 132 2.78 -6.65 24.80
CA LEU A 132 4.04 -5.94 24.63
C LEU A 132 3.76 -4.44 24.59
N GLY A 133 4.02 -3.71 25.68
CA GLY A 133 3.75 -2.26 25.79
C GLY A 133 4.37 -1.38 24.68
N ILE A 134 5.33 -1.92 23.92
CA ILE A 134 5.92 -1.29 22.73
C ILE A 134 4.93 -1.26 21.55
N VAL A 135 4.10 -2.29 21.36
CA VAL A 135 3.18 -2.41 20.23
C VAL A 135 2.06 -1.34 20.28
N PRO A 136 1.37 -1.11 21.41
CA PRO A 136 0.41 0.00 21.53
C PRO A 136 1.06 1.37 21.29
N LEU A 137 2.31 1.55 21.74
CA LEU A 137 3.05 2.79 21.56
C LEU A 137 3.41 3.01 20.09
N ALA A 138 3.91 1.98 19.41
CA ALA A 138 4.17 2.01 17.96
C ALA A 138 2.88 2.28 17.16
N ASN A 139 1.77 1.64 17.54
CA ASN A 139 0.46 1.89 16.94
C ASN A 139 0.03 3.35 17.08
N ARG A 140 0.20 3.97 18.25
CA ARG A 140 -0.09 5.40 18.44
C ARG A 140 0.75 6.30 17.53
N TYR A 141 2.04 5.99 17.37
CA TYR A 141 2.90 6.72 16.44
C TYR A 141 2.46 6.54 14.98
N CYS A 142 2.15 5.32 14.57
CA CYS A 142 1.64 5.04 13.22
C CYS A 142 0.31 5.75 12.94
N ASN A 143 -0.62 5.74 13.90
CA ASN A 143 -1.89 6.45 13.78
C ASN A 143 -1.71 7.97 13.74
N SER A 144 -0.74 8.50 14.48
CA SER A 144 -0.39 9.93 14.42
C SER A 144 0.18 10.31 13.06
N LEU A 145 1.00 9.45 12.46
CA LEU A 145 1.51 9.64 11.09
C LEU A 145 0.40 9.58 10.04
N LEU A 146 -0.63 8.75 10.25
CA LEU A 146 -1.80 8.74 9.38
C LEU A 146 -2.51 10.10 9.40
N ASN A 147 -2.63 10.80 10.52
CA ASN A 147 -3.22 12.15 10.51
C ASN A 147 -2.42 13.16 9.66
N VAL A 148 -1.14 12.90 9.39
CA VAL A 148 -0.26 13.74 8.56
C VAL A 148 -0.17 13.25 7.10
N TYR A 149 -0.76 12.08 6.77
CA TYR A 149 -0.72 11.52 5.41
C TYR A 149 -1.22 12.48 4.32
N PRO A 150 -2.25 13.33 4.53
CA PRO A 150 -2.72 14.25 3.49
C PRO A 150 -1.61 15.21 3.03
N VAL A 151 -0.75 15.62 3.96
CA VAL A 151 0.40 16.51 3.70
C VAL A 151 1.44 15.78 2.85
N PHE A 152 1.75 14.52 3.17
CA PHE A 152 2.68 13.71 2.37
C PHE A 152 2.16 13.40 0.96
N ILE A 153 0.86 13.16 0.79
CA ILE A 153 0.25 12.96 -0.52
C ILE A 153 0.35 14.23 -1.37
N ILE A 154 0.06 15.40 -0.78
CA ILE A 154 0.17 16.68 -1.49
C ILE A 154 1.63 16.94 -1.91
N ILE A 155 2.59 16.75 -1.00
CA ILE A 155 4.02 16.96 -1.31
C ILE A 155 4.50 16.00 -2.40
N SER A 156 4.12 14.71 -2.34
CA SER A 156 4.52 13.73 -3.34
C SER A 156 3.89 13.98 -4.72
N LEU A 157 2.62 14.37 -4.79
CA LEU A 157 1.95 14.82 -6.02
C LEU A 157 2.66 16.04 -6.63
N VAL A 158 2.98 17.04 -5.81
CA VAL A 158 3.73 18.23 -6.24
C VAL A 158 5.10 17.81 -6.79
N MET A 159 5.86 16.99 -6.08
CA MET A 159 7.17 16.51 -6.55
C MET A 159 7.07 15.75 -7.88
N ILE A 160 6.05 14.89 -8.07
CA ILE A 160 5.86 14.14 -9.33
C ILE A 160 5.55 15.08 -10.50
N ILE A 161 4.75 16.13 -10.27
CA ILE A 161 4.42 17.13 -11.30
C ILE A 161 5.66 17.95 -11.67
N PHE A 162 6.45 18.40 -10.69
CA PHE A 162 7.62 19.23 -10.94
C PHE A 162 8.83 18.44 -11.48
N ASN A 163 9.00 17.17 -11.10
CA ASN A 163 10.12 16.33 -11.55
C ASN A 163 10.00 15.89 -13.04
N ASN A 164 8.84 16.07 -13.68
CA ASN A 164 8.68 15.83 -15.11
C ASN A 164 9.18 17.01 -15.98
N ARG A 165 9.37 18.22 -15.42
CA ARG A 165 9.87 19.36 -16.21
C ARG A 165 11.36 19.23 -16.55
N THR A 166 12.15 18.57 -15.72
CA THR A 166 13.60 18.43 -15.92
C THR A 166 14.02 17.33 -16.90
N ARG A 167 13.07 16.54 -17.45
CA ARG A 167 13.35 15.53 -18.49
C ARG A 167 12.88 15.91 -19.89
N ALA A 168 12.17 17.03 -20.05
CA ALA A 168 11.74 17.50 -21.37
C ALA A 168 12.80 18.36 -22.09
N ASP A 169 13.83 18.82 -21.37
CA ASP A 169 14.84 19.76 -21.88
C ASP A 169 16.24 19.12 -22.04
N LYS A 170 16.33 17.79 -22.21
CA LYS A 170 17.59 17.10 -22.55
C LYS A 170 17.37 16.03 -23.61
#